data_AF-A0AAC9QUQ2-F1
#
_entry.id   AF-A0AAC9QUQ2-F1
#
_cell.length_a   1.000
_cell.length_b   1.000
_cell.length_c   1.000
_cell.angle_alpha   90.00
_cell.angle_beta   90.00
_cell.angle_gamma   90.00
#
_symmetry.space_group_name_H-M   'P 1'
#
loop_
_entity.id
_entity.type
_entity.pdbx_description
1 polymer ?
#
loop_
_entity_poly.entity_id
_entity_poly.type
_entity_poly.pdbx_seq_one_letter_code
_entity_poly.pdbx_strand_id
1 'polypeptide(L)'
;MNLYCIIFGLIFLAAGAAFFAGLTPGWLNVWQRMSEREKSKIRIDRLSRNIGCVVGAASAVFLAAGFNPAFHHAAFMWCMIAWFILTGLDIVFINHSGWYKSE
;
A
#
# COMPACT_ATOMS: atom_id res chain seq x y z
N MET A 1 -4.24 25.09 0.07
CA MET A 1 -4.07 23.90 0.92
C MET A 1 -5.33 23.06 0.78
N ASN A 2 -5.21 21.79 0.38
CA ASN A 2 -6.36 20.90 0.19
C ASN A 2 -6.50 19.98 1.41
N LEU A 3 -7.47 20.28 2.28
CA LEU A 3 -7.69 19.57 3.53
C LEU A 3 -8.03 18.09 3.31
N TYR A 4 -8.83 17.77 2.30
CA TYR A 4 -9.17 16.38 1.98
C TYR A 4 -7.93 15.58 1.62
N CYS A 5 -7.05 16.15 0.79
CA CYS A 5 -5.81 15.47 0.42
C CYS A 5 -4.89 15.24 1.62
N ILE A 6 -4.84 16.17 2.58
CA ILE A 6 -4.09 16.00 3.82
C ILE A 6 -4.68 14.87 4.66
N ILE A 7 -6.00 14.86 4.87
CA ILE A 7 -6.68 13.82 5.67
C ILE A 7 -6.44 12.44 5.06
N PHE A 8 -6.68 12.27 3.76
CA PHE A 8 -6.42 10.99 3.08
C PHE A 8 -4.94 10.62 3.11
N GLY A 9 -4.05 11.58 2.90
CA GLY A 9 -2.60 11.39 3.00
C GLY A 9 -2.16 10.86 4.36
N LEU A 10 -2.70 11.40 5.45
CA LEU A 10 -2.41 10.95 6.82
C LEU A 10 -2.98 9.56 7.13
N ILE A 11 -4.21 9.27 6.66
CA ILE A 11 -4.80 7.93 6.80
C ILE A 11 -3.94 6.89 6.08
N PHE A 12 -3.54 7.17 4.84
CA PHE A 12 -2.67 6.27 4.08
C PHE A 12 -1.27 6.19 4.69
N LEU A 13 -0.75 7.26 5.30
CA LEU A 13 0.53 7.20 6.00
C LEU A 13 0.46 6.24 7.18
N ALA A 14 -0.57 6.35 8.01
CA ALA A 14 -0.76 5.48 9.16
C ALA A 14 -0.96 4.01 8.75
N ALA A 15 -1.79 3.78 7.74
CA ALA A 15 -1.99 2.44 7.18
C ALA A 15 -0.69 1.88 6.60
N GLY A 16 -0.02 2.61 5.71
CA GLY A 16 1.23 2.20 5.08
C GLY A 16 2.33 1.90 6.08
N ALA A 17 2.47 2.72 7.13
CA ALA A 17 3.41 2.48 8.22
C ALA A 17 3.08 1.20 9.01
N ALA A 18 1.80 0.95 9.31
CA ALA A 18 1.37 -0.27 9.99
C ALA A 18 1.66 -1.53 9.15
N PHE A 19 1.40 -1.47 7.84
CA PHE A 19 1.75 -2.53 6.89
C PHE A 19 3.26 -2.74 6.79
N PHE A 20 4.04 -1.66 6.73
CA PHE A 20 5.50 -1.74 6.65
C PHE A 20 6.14 -2.31 7.93
N ALA A 21 5.59 -1.96 9.09
CA ALA A 21 6.01 -2.49 10.39
C ALA A 21 5.57 -3.95 10.62
N GLY A 22 4.76 -4.54 9.72
CA GLY A 22 4.32 -5.94 9.84
C GLY A 22 3.26 -6.17 10.92
N LEU A 23 2.51 -5.14 11.33
CA LEU A 23 1.42 -5.24 12.31
C LEU A 23 0.14 -5.88 11.73
N THR A 24 0.17 -6.15 10.43
CA THR A 24 -0.90 -6.59 9.55
C THR A 24 -1.54 -7.95 9.87
N PRO A 25 -0.78 -8.99 10.27
CA PRO A 25 -1.34 -10.29 10.60
C PRO A 25 -2.39 -10.25 11.72
N GLY A 26 -2.26 -9.29 12.65
CA GLY A 26 -3.18 -9.11 13.76
C GLY A 26 -4.50 -8.44 13.37
N TRP A 27 -4.53 -7.68 12.27
CA TRP A 27 -5.68 -6.87 11.85
C TRP A 27 -6.51 -7.55 10.76
N LEU A 28 -5.90 -8.40 9.91
CA LEU A 28 -6.63 -9.12 8.89
C LEU A 28 -7.35 -10.35 9.48
N ASN A 29 -8.66 -10.23 9.65
CA ASN A 29 -9.54 -11.37 9.95
C ASN A 29 -9.33 -12.55 8.98
N VAL A 30 -9.04 -12.27 7.70
CA VAL A 30 -8.74 -13.30 6.70
C VAL A 30 -7.46 -14.05 7.05
N TRP A 31 -6.41 -13.35 7.47
CA TRP A 31 -5.15 -13.97 7.89
C TRP A 31 -5.38 -14.84 9.13
N GLN A 32 -6.13 -14.35 10.12
CA GLN A 32 -6.45 -15.11 11.33
C GLN A 32 -7.21 -16.41 11.04
N ARG A 33 -8.09 -16.40 10.03
CA ARG A 33 -8.92 -17.55 9.64
C ARG A 33 -8.22 -18.56 8.73
N MET A 34 -7.08 -18.21 8.13
CA MET A 34 -6.31 -19.17 7.32
C MET A 34 -5.71 -20.27 8.19
N SER A 35 -5.65 -21.48 7.63
CA SER A 35 -4.97 -22.60 8.28
C SER A 35 -3.45 -22.38 8.32
N GLU A 36 -2.75 -22.97 9.30
CA GLU A 36 -1.29 -22.83 9.40
C GLU A 36 -0.55 -23.35 8.15
N ARG A 37 -1.13 -24.32 7.42
CA ARG A 37 -0.60 -24.80 6.12
C ARG A 37 -0.71 -23.77 4.99
N GLU A 38 -1.68 -22.87 5.05
CA GLU A 38 -1.83 -21.79 4.06
C GLU A 38 -0.99 -20.59 4.43
N LYS A 39 -0.93 -20.26 5.73
CA LYS A 39 -0.03 -19.22 6.25
C LYS A 39 1.43 -19.55 5.98
N SER A 40 1.84 -20.81 6.17
CA SER A 40 3.22 -21.22 5.94
C SER A 40 3.66 -20.90 4.52
N LYS A 41 2.78 -21.15 3.53
CA LYS A 41 2.98 -20.89 2.09
C LYS A 41 3.11 -19.42 1.73
N ILE A 42 2.85 -18.48 2.65
CA ILE A 42 2.84 -17.05 2.35
C ILE A 42 3.92 -16.35 3.19
N ARG A 43 4.85 -15.67 2.51
CA ARG A 43 5.84 -14.80 3.16
C ARG A 43 5.20 -13.46 3.54
N ILE A 44 4.38 -13.49 4.58
CA ILE A 44 3.54 -12.35 5.00
C ILE A 44 4.34 -11.09 5.32
N ASP A 45 5.55 -11.20 5.88
CA ASP A 45 6.43 -10.05 6.14
C ASP A 45 6.77 -9.29 4.84
N ARG A 46 7.15 -10.01 3.78
CA ARG A 46 7.46 -9.39 2.48
C ARG A 46 6.23 -8.80 1.83
N LEU A 47 5.12 -9.53 1.85
CA LEU A 47 3.87 -9.07 1.25
C LEU A 47 3.35 -7.82 1.96
N SER A 48 3.40 -7.82 3.29
CA SER A 48 3.00 -6.71 4.14
C SER A 48 3.84 -5.47 3.89
N ARG A 49 5.17 -5.60 3.83
CA ARG A 49 6.07 -4.48 3.51
C ARG A 49 5.80 -3.91 2.13
N ASN A 50 5.55 -4.78 1.14
CA ASN A 50 5.23 -4.34 -0.22
C ASN A 50 3.93 -3.52 -0.27
N ILE A 51 2.86 -4.01 0.36
CA ILE A 51 1.60 -3.27 0.50
C ILE A 51 1.84 -1.95 1.22
N GLY A 52 2.66 -1.95 2.29
CA GLY A 52 3.04 -0.75 3.01
C GLY A 52 3.73 0.30 2.12
N CYS A 53 4.64 -0.13 1.26
CA CYS A 53 5.28 0.75 0.26
C CYS A 53 4.28 1.32 -0.74
N VAL A 54 3.38 0.49 -1.28
CA VAL A 54 2.36 0.92 -2.24
C VAL A 54 1.42 1.96 -1.61
N VAL A 55 0.92 1.70 -0.41
CA VAL A 55 0.03 2.63 0.32
C VAL A 55 0.80 3.89 0.73
N GLY A 56 2.07 3.74 1.15
CA GLY A 56 2.96 4.87 1.46
C GLY A 56 3.22 5.79 0.26
N ALA A 57 3.37 5.22 -0.94
CA ALA A 57 3.49 5.99 -2.17
C ALA A 57 2.23 6.82 -2.45
N ALA A 58 1.03 6.25 -2.24
CA ALA A 58 -0.21 7.01 -2.32
C ALA A 58 -0.25 8.15 -1.30
N SER A 59 0.12 7.88 -0.04
CA SER A 59 0.21 8.89 1.02
C SER A 59 1.09 10.08 0.59
N ALA A 60 2.28 9.81 0.05
CA ALA A 60 3.19 10.85 -0.40
C ALA A 60 2.56 11.75 -1.49
N VAL A 61 1.87 11.15 -2.47
CA VAL A 61 1.17 11.90 -3.54
C VAL A 61 0.04 12.77 -2.96
N PHE A 62 -0.76 12.23 -2.05
CA PHE A 62 -1.85 12.96 -1.40
C PHE A 62 -1.35 14.10 -0.51
N LEU A 63 -0.31 13.88 0.30
CA LEU A 63 0.28 14.93 1.15
C LEU A 63 0.93 16.01 0.28
N ALA A 64 1.67 15.64 -0.77
CA ALA A 64 2.24 16.61 -1.70
C ALA A 64 1.15 17.50 -2.33
N ALA A 65 0.02 16.93 -2.75
CA ALA A 65 -1.11 17.69 -3.28
C ALA A 65 -1.85 18.52 -2.21
N GLY A 66 -1.88 18.05 -0.97
CA GLY A 66 -2.45 18.76 0.17
C GLY A 66 -1.70 20.06 0.50
N PHE A 67 -0.37 19.98 0.54
CA PHE A 67 0.51 21.11 0.89
C PHE A 67 0.90 21.98 -0.30
N ASN A 68 0.91 21.45 -1.52
CA ASN A 68 1.30 22.17 -2.73
C ASN A 68 0.14 22.26 -3.75
N PRO A 69 -0.56 23.42 -3.83
CA PRO A 69 -1.65 23.63 -4.79
C PRO A 69 -1.20 23.52 -6.26
N ALA A 70 0.02 23.96 -6.59
CA ALA A 70 0.52 23.88 -7.96
C ALA A 70 0.70 22.42 -8.40
N PHE A 71 1.20 21.56 -7.51
CA PHE A 71 1.27 20.12 -7.76
C PHE A 71 -0.12 19.49 -7.90
N HIS A 72 -1.08 19.90 -7.06
CA HIS A 72 -2.46 19.41 -7.13
C HIS A 72 -3.10 19.67 -8.51
N HIS A 73 -2.90 20.85 -9.09
CA HIS A 73 -3.46 21.18 -10.40
C HIS A 73 -2.69 20.58 -11.58
N ALA A 74 -1.36 20.45 -11.47
CA ALA A 74 -0.52 20.06 -12.60
C ALA A 74 -0.26 18.54 -12.70
N ALA A 75 -0.05 17.87 -11.57
CA ALA A 75 0.57 16.54 -11.56
C ALA A 75 -0.19 15.49 -10.74
N PHE A 76 -1.03 15.89 -9.77
CA PHE A 76 -1.70 14.95 -8.86
C PHE A 76 -2.48 13.85 -9.59
N MET A 77 -3.29 14.21 -10.59
CA MET A 77 -4.07 13.24 -11.36
C MET A 77 -3.17 12.24 -12.10
N TRP A 78 -2.10 12.71 -12.73
CA TRP A 78 -1.13 11.87 -13.43
C TRP A 78 -0.39 10.93 -12.48
N CYS A 79 -0.01 11.42 -11.30
CA CYS A 79 0.58 10.58 -10.24
C CYS A 79 -0.39 9.50 -9.76
N MET A 80 -1.68 9.81 -9.62
CA MET A 80 -2.70 8.83 -9.25
C MET A 80 -2.92 7.77 -10.31
N ILE A 81 -2.93 8.15 -11.59
CA ILE A 81 -3.01 7.19 -12.72
C ILE A 81 -1.78 6.28 -12.73
N ALA A 82 -0.58 6.86 -12.62
CA ALA A 82 0.67 6.11 -12.60
C ALA A 82 0.71 5.14 -11.40
N TRP A 83 0.33 5.62 -10.21
CA TRP A 83 0.23 4.80 -9.01
C TRP A 83 -0.75 3.63 -9.21
N PHE A 84 -1.94 3.89 -9.77
CA PHE A 84 -2.94 2.85 -10.02
C PHE A 84 -2.43 1.75 -10.97
N ILE A 85 -1.76 2.14 -12.07
CA ILE A 85 -1.15 1.20 -13.01
C ILE A 85 -0.07 0.37 -12.31
N LEU A 86 0.84 1.02 -11.57
CA LEU A 86 1.91 0.34 -10.85
C LEU A 86 1.37 -0.62 -9.80
N THR A 87 0.32 -0.25 -9.07
CA THR A 87 -0.36 -1.14 -8.10
C THR A 87 -1.01 -2.33 -8.81
N GLY A 88 -1.63 -2.13 -9.98
CA GLY A 88 -2.18 -3.24 -10.76
C GLY A 88 -1.10 -4.23 -11.20
N LEU A 89 0.04 -3.72 -11.70
CA LEU A 89 1.19 -4.54 -12.06
C LEU A 89 1.78 -5.27 -10.84
N ASP A 90 1.84 -4.60 -9.69
CA ASP A 90 2.31 -5.18 -8.42
C ASP A 90 1.43 -6.36 -7.99
N ILE A 91 0.10 -6.28 -8.12
CA ILE A 91 -0.81 -7.40 -7.83
C ILE A 91 -0.56 -8.58 -8.76
N VAL A 92 -0.40 -8.33 -10.07
CA VAL A 92 -0.07 -9.38 -11.04
C VAL A 92 1.26 -10.05 -10.68
N PHE A 93 2.25 -9.24 -10.28
CA PHE A 93 3.55 -9.73 -9.82
C PHE A 93 3.44 -10.56 -8.54
N ILE A 94 2.65 -10.15 -7.54
CA ILE A 94 2.42 -10.92 -6.31
C ILE A 94 1.81 -12.29 -6.63
N ASN A 95 0.86 -12.35 -7.57
CA ASN A 95 0.17 -13.60 -7.91
C ASN A 95 1.07 -14.58 -8.69
N HIS A 96 1.83 -14.07 -9.67
CA HIS A 96 2.66 -14.90 -10.55
C HIS A 96 4.06 -15.18 -9.99
N SER A 97 4.62 -14.29 -9.17
CA SER A 97 5.96 -14.48 -8.62
C SER A 97 5.97 -15.50 -7.48
N GLY A 98 6.99 -16.36 -7.45
CA GLY A 98 7.27 -17.21 -6.29
C GLY A 98 7.84 -16.44 -5.10
N TRP A 99 8.10 -15.13 -5.23
CA TRP A 99 8.79 -14.30 -4.26
C TRP A 99 8.07 -14.15 -2.92
N TYR A 100 6.74 -14.26 -2.94
CA TYR A 100 5.87 -14.19 -1.77
C TYR A 100 5.34 -15.57 -1.33
N LYS A 101 5.73 -16.64 -2.04
CA LYS A 101 5.41 -18.02 -1.67
C LYS A 101 6.55 -18.56 -0.79
N SER A 102 6.25 -19.29 0.27
CA SER A 102 7.26 -20.18 0.87
C SER A 102 7.33 -21.45 0.03
N GLU A 103 8.51 -22.08 0.02
CA GLU A 103 8.59 -23.51 -0.35
C GLU A 103 7.67 -24.37 0.53
#